data_AF-A0A1D7V0M1-F1
#
_entry.id   AF-A0A1D7V0M1-F1
#
_cell.length_a   1.000
_cell.length_b   1.000
_cell.length_c   1.000
_cell.angle_alpha   90.00
_cell.angle_beta   90.00
_cell.angle_gamma   90.00
#
_symmetry.space_group_name_H-M   'P 1'
#
loop_
_entity.id
_entity.type
_entity.pdbx_description
1 polymer ?
#
loop_
_entity_poly.entity_id
_entity_poly.type
_entity_poly.pdbx_seq_one_letter_code
_entity_poly.pdbx_strand_id
1 'polypeptide(L)'
;MIFLFISILIFFVSKFALKNLRKKREAEYSEFLKEFEGKKFFRYTSRRNSKEKIESEILPFLSPEILVVYMNGREPESTVDKNRMIARMLYKLNVIGFPAIIKIEHSRALEHSLKQEIYSLINKNRNLVEMVSVIEKY
;
A
#
# COMPACT_ATOMS: atom_id res chain seq x y z
N MET A 1 -10.33 -44.74 -19.02
CA MET A 1 -11.49 -43.85 -18.77
C MET A 1 -11.57 -43.34 -17.32
N ILE A 2 -11.45 -44.19 -16.29
CA ILE A 2 -11.55 -43.76 -14.87
C ILE A 2 -10.58 -42.62 -14.50
N PHE A 3 -9.32 -42.66 -14.95
CA PHE A 3 -8.35 -41.58 -14.72
C PHE A 3 -8.78 -40.23 -15.32
N LEU A 4 -9.50 -40.21 -16.44
CA LEU A 4 -10.04 -38.98 -17.04
C LEU A 4 -11.21 -38.43 -16.22
N PHE A 5 -12.06 -39.29 -15.65
CA PHE A 5 -13.13 -38.86 -14.76
C PHE A 5 -12.58 -38.28 -13.45
N ILE A 6 -11.54 -38.90 -12.89
CA ILE A 6 -10.88 -38.41 -11.68
C ILE A 6 -10.20 -37.05 -11.94
N SER A 7 -9.51 -36.88 -13.07
CA SER A 7 -8.87 -35.60 -13.39
C SER A 7 -9.90 -34.48 -13.62
N ILE A 8 -11.03 -34.79 -14.26
CA ILE A 8 -12.16 -33.86 -14.42
C ILE A 8 -12.74 -33.48 -13.06
N LEU A 9 -12.97 -34.44 -12.17
CA LEU A 9 -13.50 -34.18 -10.83
C LEU A 9 -12.56 -33.28 -10.01
N ILE A 10 -11.25 -33.58 -10.01
CA ILE A 10 -10.23 -32.77 -9.34
C ILE A 10 -10.21 -31.34 -9.91
N PHE A 11 -10.35 -31.18 -11.23
CA PHE A 11 -10.41 -29.87 -11.86
C PHE A 11 -11.62 -29.04 -11.39
N PHE A 12 -12.81 -29.65 -11.28
CA PHE A 12 -13.99 -28.94 -10.77
C PHE A 12 -13.90 -28.60 -9.28
N VAL A 13 -13.43 -29.54 -8.45
CA VAL A 13 -13.26 -29.31 -7.01
C VAL A 13 -12.22 -28.21 -6.75
N SER A 14 -11.08 -28.22 -7.46
CA SER A 14 -10.06 -27.19 -7.35
C SER A 14 -10.55 -25.81 -7.80
N LYS A 15 -11.32 -25.73 -8.89
CA LYS A 15 -11.98 -24.47 -9.31
C LYS A 15 -12.95 -23.95 -8.25
N PHE A 16 -13.76 -24.83 -7.65
CA PHE A 16 -14.70 -24.45 -6.61
C PHE A 16 -13.98 -23.94 -5.35
N ALA A 17 -12.97 -24.67 -4.88
CA ALA A 17 -12.13 -24.24 -3.75
C ALA A 17 -11.48 -22.88 -4.01
N LEU A 18 -10.91 -22.68 -5.21
CA LEU A 18 -10.28 -21.41 -5.60
C LEU A 18 -11.28 -20.25 -5.61
N LYS A 19 -12.53 -20.48 -6.07
CA LYS A 19 -13.61 -19.49 -6.04
C LYS A 19 -13.94 -19.06 -4.62
N ASN A 20 -14.07 -20.00 -3.69
CA ASN A 20 -14.36 -19.71 -2.29
C ASN A 20 -13.23 -18.94 -1.62
N LEU A 21 -11.97 -19.32 -1.88
CA LEU A 21 -10.79 -18.59 -1.40
C LEU A 21 -10.76 -17.15 -1.92
N ARG A 22 -11.08 -16.93 -3.20
CA ARG A 22 -11.19 -15.57 -3.76
C ARG A 22 -12.27 -14.76 -3.07
N LYS A 23 -13.46 -15.33 -2.84
CA LYS A 23 -14.56 -14.64 -2.16
C LYS A 23 -14.18 -14.24 -0.73
N LYS A 24 -13.62 -15.17 0.05
CA LYS A 24 -13.12 -14.90 1.42
C LYS A 24 -12.10 -13.77 1.42
N ARG A 25 -11.13 -13.85 0.50
CA ARG A 25 -10.10 -12.82 0.33
C ARG A 25 -10.71 -11.46 0.00
N GLU A 26 -11.66 -11.36 -0.92
CA GLU A 26 -12.30 -10.06 -1.22
C GLU A 26 -13.10 -9.52 -0.03
N ALA A 27 -13.76 -10.38 0.77
CA ALA A 27 -14.44 -9.97 2.00
C ALA A 27 -13.45 -9.38 3.02
N GLU A 28 -12.35 -10.07 3.33
CA GLU A 28 -11.29 -9.56 4.23
C GLU A 28 -10.72 -8.22 3.75
N TYR A 29 -10.56 -8.05 2.43
CA TYR A 29 -10.07 -6.80 1.87
C TYR A 29 -11.11 -5.67 2.01
N SER A 30 -12.40 -5.97 1.81
CA SER A 30 -13.48 -5.01 2.03
C SER A 30 -13.58 -4.60 3.50
N GLU A 31 -13.38 -5.52 4.44
CA GLU A 31 -13.32 -5.22 5.87
C GLU A 31 -12.14 -4.31 6.20
N PHE A 32 -10.96 -4.60 5.64
CA PHE A 32 -9.79 -3.74 5.77
C PHE A 32 -10.06 -2.30 5.27
N LEU A 33 -10.67 -2.15 4.09
CA LEU A 33 -11.00 -0.81 3.59
C LEU A 33 -12.00 -0.09 4.51
N LYS A 34 -12.98 -0.80 5.06
CA LYS A 34 -13.94 -0.23 6.01
C LYS A 34 -13.29 0.17 7.35
N GLU A 35 -12.38 -0.66 7.85
CA GLU A 35 -11.62 -0.42 9.10
C GLU A 35 -10.78 0.86 9.00
N PHE A 36 -10.19 1.13 7.84
CA PHE A 36 -9.31 2.27 7.60
C PHE A 36 -9.97 3.39 6.79
N GLU A 37 -11.30 3.43 6.73
CA GLU A 37 -12.05 4.49 6.04
C GLU A 37 -11.69 5.88 6.62
N GLY A 38 -11.38 6.83 5.74
CA GLY A 38 -10.90 8.17 6.08
C GLY A 38 -9.41 8.25 6.47
N LYS A 39 -8.70 7.13 6.59
CA LYS A 39 -7.28 7.10 6.95
C LYS A 39 -6.37 7.33 5.74
N LYS A 40 -5.17 7.85 6.06
CA LYS A 40 -4.10 8.13 5.11
C LYS A 40 -2.90 7.24 5.41
N PHE A 41 -2.27 6.74 4.36
CA PHE A 41 -1.04 5.97 4.42
C PHE A 41 0.04 6.72 3.67
N PHE A 42 1.09 7.14 4.37
CA PHE A 42 2.29 7.65 3.73
C PHE A 42 3.26 6.51 3.48
N ARG A 43 3.61 6.29 2.21
CA ARG A 43 4.50 5.20 1.82
C ARG A 43 5.75 5.67 1.11
N TYR A 44 6.86 5.04 1.45
CA TYR A 44 8.17 5.31 0.90
C TYR A 44 8.98 4.02 0.77
N THR A 45 10.20 4.09 0.24
CA THR A 45 11.02 2.91 -0.09
C THR A 45 12.46 3.08 0.36
N SER A 46 13.23 2.00 0.31
CA SER A 46 14.62 1.89 0.73
C SER A 46 15.64 2.68 -0.12
N ARG A 47 15.19 3.44 -1.14
CA ARG A 47 16.10 4.19 -2.03
C ARG A 47 16.87 5.24 -1.23
N ARG A 48 18.18 5.01 -1.09
CA ARG A 48 19.10 5.69 -0.15
C ARG A 48 18.88 7.20 -0.04
N ASN A 49 18.98 7.94 -1.16
CA ASN A 49 18.90 9.40 -1.16
C ASN A 49 17.54 9.95 -0.69
N SER A 50 16.45 9.20 -0.89
CA SER A 50 15.13 9.60 -0.41
C SER A 50 14.84 9.05 0.99
N LYS A 51 15.31 7.85 1.33
CA LYS A 51 15.05 7.21 2.63
C LYS A 51 15.56 8.06 3.78
N GLU A 52 16.85 8.38 3.78
CA GLU A 52 17.49 9.11 4.87
C GLU A 52 16.82 10.47 5.09
N LYS A 53 16.54 11.20 4.01
CA LYS A 53 15.85 12.50 4.07
C LYS A 53 14.40 12.37 4.53
N ILE A 54 13.64 11.37 4.08
CA ILE A 54 12.26 11.18 4.53
C ILE A 54 12.24 10.88 6.03
N GLU A 55 13.13 10.00 6.50
CA GLU A 55 13.21 9.60 7.90
C GLU A 55 13.66 10.73 8.83
N SER A 56 14.54 11.63 8.37
CA SER A 56 15.02 12.75 9.19
C SER A 56 14.22 14.05 9.04
N GLU A 57 13.61 14.31 7.88
CA GLU A 57 13.01 15.60 7.55
C GLU A 57 11.47 15.55 7.42
N ILE A 58 10.86 14.36 7.20
CA ILE A 58 9.39 14.22 7.09
C ILE A 58 8.81 13.47 8.29
N LEU A 59 9.25 12.23 8.54
CA LEU A 59 8.64 11.37 9.56
C LEU A 59 8.55 11.99 10.96
N PRO A 60 9.55 12.74 11.47
CA PRO A 60 9.49 13.32 12.81
C PRO A 60 8.40 14.39 12.98
N PHE A 61 7.95 14.99 11.87
CA PHE A 61 6.97 16.07 11.85
C PHE A 61 5.62 15.63 11.31
N LEU A 62 5.50 14.38 10.87
CA LEU A 62 4.29 13.85 10.27
C LEU A 62 3.25 13.59 11.37
N SER A 63 2.01 14.05 11.16
CA SER A 63 0.91 13.73 12.05
C SER A 63 0.84 12.22 12.38
N PRO A 64 0.67 11.83 13.66
CA PRO A 64 0.57 10.44 14.06
C PRO A 64 -0.69 9.75 13.52
N GLU A 65 -1.65 10.50 12.98
CA GLU A 65 -2.84 9.93 12.32
C GLU A 65 -2.52 9.35 10.93
N ILE A 66 -1.41 9.77 10.32
CA ILE A 66 -0.95 9.25 9.02
C ILE A 66 -0.15 7.98 9.27
N LEU A 67 -0.65 6.88 8.73
CA LEU A 67 -0.04 5.57 8.88
C LEU A 67 1.17 5.44 7.97
N VAL A 68 2.32 5.12 8.53
CA VAL A 68 3.56 4.99 7.76
C VAL A 68 3.70 3.57 7.23
N VAL A 69 4.04 3.45 5.95
CA VAL A 69 4.34 2.19 5.25
C VAL A 69 5.70 2.29 4.58
N TYR A 70 6.70 1.64 5.17
CA TYR A 70 8.02 1.49 4.57
C TYR A 70 8.03 0.27 3.65
N MET A 71 8.48 0.45 2.40
CA MET A 71 8.66 -0.66 1.45
C MET A 71 10.11 -1.14 1.47
N ASN A 72 10.32 -2.30 2.10
CA ASN A 72 11.58 -3.01 2.07
C ASN A 72 11.57 -4.04 0.92
N GLY A 73 11.97 -3.60 -0.27
CA GLY A 73 11.81 -4.40 -1.47
C GLY A 73 10.33 -4.59 -1.82
N ARG A 74 9.82 -5.83 -1.73
CA ARG A 74 8.42 -6.16 -2.06
C ARG A 74 7.51 -6.24 -0.83
N GLU A 75 8.09 -6.19 0.37
CA GLU A 75 7.34 -6.38 1.61
C GLU A 75 7.06 -5.01 2.25
N PRO A 76 5.79 -4.69 2.55
CA PRO A 76 5.46 -3.52 3.34
C PRO A 76 5.70 -3.80 4.82
N GLU A 77 6.43 -2.90 5.45
CA GLU A 77 6.58 -2.79 6.89
C GLU A 77 5.76 -1.56 7.33
N SER A 78 4.80 -1.75 8.22
CA SER A 78 3.94 -0.67 8.69
C SER A 78 3.85 -0.64 10.20
N THR A 79 3.47 0.51 10.73
CA THR A 79 3.10 0.68 12.15
C THR A 79 1.84 -0.11 12.52
N VAL A 80 1.07 -0.57 11.53
CA VAL A 80 -0.12 -1.40 11.72
C VAL A 80 0.18 -2.86 11.39
N ASP A 81 -0.24 -3.79 12.26
CA ASP A 81 -0.14 -5.24 12.04
C ASP A 81 -1.18 -5.76 11.02
N LYS A 82 -1.14 -5.21 9.81
CA LYS A 82 -2.01 -5.56 8.67
C LYS A 82 -1.23 -5.66 7.35
N ASN A 83 0.07 -5.98 7.42
CA ASN A 83 1.00 -5.99 6.28
C ASN A 83 0.46 -6.77 5.06
N ARG A 84 -0.23 -7.90 5.27
CA ARG A 84 -0.86 -8.68 4.18
C ARG A 84 -1.94 -7.90 3.42
N MET A 85 -2.77 -7.12 4.12
CA MET A 85 -3.81 -6.31 3.48
C MET A 85 -3.22 -5.06 2.84
N ILE A 86 -2.21 -4.45 3.45
CA ILE A 86 -1.44 -3.35 2.85
C ILE A 86 -0.80 -3.81 1.54
N ALA A 87 -0.10 -4.95 1.53
CA ALA A 87 0.49 -5.53 0.33
C ALA A 87 -0.55 -5.74 -0.78
N ARG A 88 -1.74 -6.21 -0.41
CA ARG A 88 -2.85 -6.38 -1.36
C ARG A 88 -3.41 -5.06 -1.88
N MET A 89 -3.56 -4.05 -1.02
CA MET A 89 -3.98 -2.71 -1.41
C MET A 89 -3.01 -2.13 -2.45
N LEU A 90 -1.70 -2.20 -2.15
CA LEU A 90 -0.65 -1.73 -3.05
C LEU A 90 -0.64 -2.50 -4.39
N TYR A 91 -0.86 -3.81 -4.35
CA TYR A 91 -0.98 -4.62 -5.55
C TYR A 91 -2.19 -4.22 -6.41
N LYS A 92 -3.37 -4.03 -5.80
CA LYS A 92 -4.60 -3.63 -6.52
C LYS A 92 -4.50 -2.23 -7.12
N LEU A 93 -3.79 -1.31 -6.48
CA LEU A 93 -3.53 0.03 -7.00
C LEU A 93 -2.53 0.05 -8.18
N ASN A 94 -1.84 -1.06 -8.44
CA ASN A 94 -0.78 -1.17 -9.47
C ASN A 94 0.26 -0.04 -9.36
N VAL A 95 0.74 0.20 -8.15
CA VAL A 95 1.49 1.41 -7.87
C VAL A 95 2.92 1.37 -8.37
N ILE A 96 3.36 2.40 -9.11
CA ILE A 96 4.68 2.45 -9.76
C ILE A 96 5.62 3.50 -9.13
N GLY A 97 5.09 4.55 -8.50
CA GLY A 97 5.89 5.67 -7.96
C GLY A 97 6.19 5.56 -6.48
N PHE A 98 7.26 6.22 -6.01
CA PHE A 98 7.51 6.50 -4.61
C PHE A 98 8.16 7.88 -4.48
N PRO A 99 7.95 8.61 -3.37
CA PRO A 99 6.97 8.34 -2.29
C PRO A 99 5.53 8.67 -2.72
N ALA A 100 4.54 8.29 -1.90
CA ALA A 100 3.13 8.57 -2.19
C ALA A 100 2.26 8.59 -0.92
N ILE A 101 1.08 9.19 -1.06
CA ILE A 101 -0.02 9.10 -0.10
C ILE A 101 -1.08 8.18 -0.67
N ILE A 102 -1.63 7.31 0.15
CA ILE A 102 -2.82 6.54 -0.17
C ILE A 102 -3.91 6.93 0.82
N LYS A 103 -5.05 7.36 0.30
CA LYS A 103 -6.23 7.65 1.10
C LYS A 103 -7.25 6.55 0.90
N ILE A 104 -7.89 6.12 1.98
CA ILE A 104 -9.03 5.20 1.87
C ILE A 104 -10.32 6.01 2.02
N GLU A 105 -11.09 6.08 0.95
CA GLU A 105 -12.37 6.78 0.91
C GLU A 105 -13.37 6.06 0.02
N HIS A 106 -14.63 6.06 0.44
CA HIS A 106 -15.74 5.40 -0.24
C HIS A 106 -15.42 3.94 -0.56
N SER A 107 -14.83 3.23 0.42
CA SER A 107 -14.41 1.83 0.27
C SER A 107 -13.44 1.59 -0.90
N ARG A 108 -12.60 2.58 -1.20
CA ARG A 108 -11.55 2.50 -2.23
C ARG A 108 -10.26 3.11 -1.71
N ALA A 109 -9.14 2.52 -2.12
CA ALA A 109 -7.85 3.15 -1.95
C ALA A 109 -7.60 4.07 -3.15
N LEU A 110 -7.13 5.29 -2.90
CA LEU A 110 -6.80 6.30 -3.88
C LEU A 110 -5.35 6.74 -3.65
N GLU A 111 -4.51 6.62 -4.67
CA GLU A 111 -3.12 7.03 -4.57
C GLU A 111 -2.91 8.46 -5.09
N HIS A 112 -2.10 9.23 -4.38
CA HIS A 112 -1.47 10.43 -4.86
C HIS A 112 0.05 10.29 -4.79
N SER A 113 0.73 10.29 -5.95
CA SER A 113 2.19 10.20 -6.00
C SER A 113 2.82 11.53 -5.62
N LEU A 114 3.85 11.50 -4.77
CA LEU A 114 4.65 12.67 -4.37
C LEU A 114 6.04 12.66 -5.00
N LYS A 115 6.24 11.77 -5.99
CA LYS A 115 7.55 11.50 -6.59
C LYS A 115 8.15 12.78 -7.18
N GLN A 116 7.38 13.54 -7.94
CA GLN A 116 7.92 14.70 -8.66
C GLN A 116 8.33 15.81 -7.68
N GLU A 117 7.47 16.10 -6.71
CA GLU A 117 7.65 17.12 -5.69
C GLU A 117 8.86 16.80 -4.81
N ILE A 118 8.93 15.58 -4.28
CA ILE A 118 10.03 15.16 -3.39
C ILE A 118 11.36 15.14 -4.14
N TYR A 119 11.43 14.51 -5.33
CA TYR A 119 12.69 14.47 -6.06
C TYR A 119 13.12 15.84 -6.60
N SER A 120 12.18 16.74 -6.91
CA SER A 120 12.49 18.13 -7.27
C SER A 120 13.17 18.86 -6.10
N LEU A 121 12.68 18.71 -4.87
CA LEU A 121 13.30 19.29 -3.69
C LEU A 121 14.68 18.68 -3.39
N ILE A 122 14.80 17.35 -3.48
CA ILE A 122 16.09 16.66 -3.30
C ILE A 122 17.12 17.18 -4.31
N ASN A 123 16.76 17.25 -5.59
CA ASN A 123 17.67 17.70 -6.65
C ASN A 123 18.08 19.18 -6.49
N LYS A 124 17.27 19.99 -5.81
CA LYS A 124 17.55 21.39 -5.49
C LYS A 124 18.23 21.57 -4.13
N ASN A 125 18.62 20.48 -3.46
CA ASN A 125 19.16 20.49 -2.09
C ASN A 125 18.27 21.25 -1.08
N ARG A 126 16.94 21.22 -1.28
CA ARG A 126 15.97 21.81 -0.35
C ARG A 126 15.54 20.79 0.70
N ASN A 127 15.03 21.31 1.81
CA ASN A 127 14.52 20.50 2.92
C ASN A 127 13.13 19.95 2.58
N LEU A 128 12.90 18.67 2.87
CA LEU A 128 11.64 17.97 2.65
C LEU A 128 10.57 18.29 3.69
N VAL A 129 10.90 18.99 4.79
CA VAL A 129 9.92 19.44 5.79
C VAL A 129 8.79 20.28 5.15
N GLU A 130 9.08 20.97 4.04
CA GLU A 130 8.08 21.70 3.23
C GLU A 130 6.95 20.77 2.72
N MET A 131 7.24 19.48 2.53
CA MET A 131 6.28 18.47 2.08
C MET A 131 5.33 18.00 3.18
N VAL A 132 5.62 18.25 4.47
CA VAL A 132 4.76 17.79 5.57
C VAL A 132 3.35 18.36 5.43
N SER A 133 3.24 19.68 5.20
CA SER A 133 1.94 20.34 4.99
C SER A 133 1.19 19.82 3.75
N VAL A 134 1.93 19.45 2.69
CA VAL A 134 1.36 18.87 1.47
C VAL A 134 0.80 17.48 1.77
N ILE A 135 1.59 16.65 2.44
CA ILE A 135 1.23 15.30 2.85
C ILE A 135 -0.02 15.30 3.73
N GLU A 136 -0.09 16.20 4.70
CA GLU A 136 -1.22 16.27 5.64
C GLU A 136 -2.51 16.76 4.99
N LYS A 137 -2.41 17.58 3.94
CA LYS A 137 -3.56 18.13 3.22
C LYS A 137 -4.28 17.11 2.33
N TYR A 138 -3.56 16.19 1.68
CA TYR A 138 -4.14 15.16 0.79
C TYR A 138 -4.93 14.11 1.55
#